data_AF-A0A931CNB8-F1
#
_entry.id   AF-A0A931CNB8-F1
#
_cell.length_a   1.000
_cell.length_b   1.000
_cell.length_c   1.000
_cell.angle_alpha   90.00
_cell.angle_beta   90.00
_cell.angle_gamma   90.00
#
_symmetry.space_group_name_H-M   'P 1'
#
loop_
_entity.id
_entity.type
_entity.pdbx_description
1 polymer ?
#
loop_
_entity_poly.entity_id
_entity_poly.type
_entity_poly.pdbx_seq_one_letter_code
_entity_poly.pdbx_strand_id
1 'polypeptide(L)'
;MSPAVMDASSVLVAFYAAADPRHAAVAERLMVGDALFAPAHLDVEVVSALRGLVRSNAVLEQTIPGALAHLAGFPIRRMPLPHYWNGSGSCGTTSRRMTPATSLWPSVSKQC
;
A
#
# COMPACT_ATOMS: atom_id res chain seq x y z
N MET A 1 7.63 -2.69 -24.29
CA MET A 1 6.86 -3.19 -23.13
C MET A 1 7.85 -3.53 -22.04
N SER A 2 7.87 -2.73 -20.98
CA SER A 2 8.81 -2.90 -19.86
C SER A 2 8.00 -3.29 -18.63
N PRO A 3 8.35 -4.32 -17.87
CA PRO A 3 7.56 -4.70 -16.70
C PRO A 3 7.49 -3.56 -15.67
N ALA A 4 6.34 -3.37 -15.04
CA ALA A 4 6.15 -2.45 -13.94
C ALA A 4 5.80 -3.21 -12.65
N VAL A 5 6.42 -2.81 -11.54
CA VAL A 5 6.15 -3.39 -10.22
C VAL A 5 5.22 -2.45 -9.47
N MET A 6 4.09 -2.98 -9.02
CA MET A 6 3.08 -2.31 -8.20
C MET A 6 3.31 -2.62 -6.72
N ASP A 7 3.20 -1.58 -5.90
CA ASP A 7 3.20 -1.64 -4.44
C ASP A 7 1.88 -1.07 -3.90
N ALA A 8 1.63 -1.18 -2.59
CA ALA A 8 0.39 -0.65 -2.02
C ALA A 8 0.25 0.87 -2.22
N SER A 9 1.36 1.63 -2.16
CA SER A 9 1.30 3.08 -2.28
C SER A 9 0.89 3.54 -3.69
N SER A 10 1.41 2.93 -4.74
CA SER A 10 1.02 3.20 -6.13
C SER A 10 -0.43 2.80 -6.41
N VAL A 11 -0.92 1.71 -5.82
CA VAL A 11 -2.36 1.35 -5.89
C VAL A 11 -3.22 2.43 -5.24
N LEU A 12 -2.84 2.92 -4.07
CA LEU A 12 -3.59 3.99 -3.39
C LEU A 12 -3.58 5.29 -4.18
N VAL A 13 -2.42 5.64 -4.73
CA VAL A 13 -2.28 6.83 -5.58
C VAL A 13 -3.15 6.70 -6.83
N ALA A 14 -3.09 5.56 -7.53
CA ALA A 14 -3.81 5.34 -8.77
C ALA A 14 -5.34 5.40 -8.63
N PHE A 15 -5.88 4.95 -7.50
CA PHE A 15 -7.33 4.76 -7.36
C PHE A 15 -8.01 5.69 -6.35
N TYR A 16 -7.28 6.18 -5.34
CA TYR A 16 -7.89 6.90 -4.22
C TYR A 16 -7.31 8.28 -3.97
N ALA A 17 -6.21 8.65 -4.64
CA ALA A 17 -5.57 9.94 -4.46
C ALA A 17 -5.48 10.70 -5.79
N ALA A 18 -6.62 10.99 -6.40
CA ALA A 18 -6.69 11.78 -7.64
C ALA A 18 -6.03 13.17 -7.51
N ALA A 19 -6.01 13.73 -6.30
CA ALA A 19 -5.32 14.99 -6.00
C ALA A 19 -3.81 14.82 -5.71
N ASP A 20 -3.29 13.59 -5.63
CA ASP A 20 -1.86 13.34 -5.42
C ASP A 20 -1.10 13.73 -6.71
N PRO A 21 -0.02 14.55 -6.61
CA PRO A 21 0.78 14.94 -7.76
C PRO A 21 1.34 13.77 -8.57
N ARG A 22 1.50 12.58 -7.95
CA ARG A 22 2.00 11.36 -8.60
C ARG A 22 0.92 10.63 -9.41
N HIS A 23 -0.35 10.97 -9.24
CA HIS A 23 -1.48 10.28 -9.88
C HIS A 23 -1.32 10.22 -11.40
N ALA A 24 -1.00 11.34 -12.05
CA ALA A 24 -0.85 11.40 -13.51
C ALA A 24 0.24 10.46 -14.02
N ALA A 25 1.41 10.44 -13.38
CA ALA A 25 2.53 9.59 -13.77
C ALA A 25 2.22 8.09 -13.56
N VAL A 26 1.53 7.74 -12.46
CA VAL A 26 1.10 6.36 -12.20
C VAL A 26 0.04 5.94 -13.22
N ALA A 27 -0.97 6.78 -13.48
CA ALA A 27 -2.01 6.49 -14.46
C ALA A 27 -1.45 6.30 -15.87
N GLU A 28 -0.53 7.16 -16.32
CA GLU A 28 0.16 7.02 -17.60
C GLU A 28 0.89 5.67 -17.68
N ARG A 29 1.63 5.30 -16.64
CA ARG A 29 2.34 4.01 -16.57
C ARG A 29 1.38 2.82 -16.70
N LEU A 30 0.21 2.89 -16.09
CA LEU A 30 -0.81 1.83 -16.17
C LEU A 30 -1.47 1.76 -17.56
N MET A 31 -1.64 2.91 -18.23
CA MET A 31 -2.24 2.99 -19.57
C MET A 31 -1.31 2.51 -20.69
N VAL A 32 0.01 2.54 -20.49
CA VAL A 32 1.01 2.07 -21.47
C VAL A 32 0.93 0.55 -21.72
N GLY A 33 0.13 -0.18 -20.94
CA GLY A 33 -0.11 -1.61 -21.14
C GLY A 33 1.08 -2.48 -20.74
N ASP A 34 1.93 -1.96 -19.87
CA ASP A 34 3.03 -2.73 -19.28
C ASP A 34 2.48 -3.89 -18.44
N ALA A 35 3.17 -5.03 -18.46
CA ALA A 35 2.83 -6.15 -17.60
C ALA A 35 3.05 -5.74 -16.13
N LEU A 36 1.98 -5.82 -15.33
CA LEU A 36 1.97 -5.42 -13.93
C LEU A 36 2.30 -6.60 -13.02
N PHE A 37 3.31 -6.43 -12.19
CA PHE A 37 3.74 -7.41 -11.20
C PHE A 37 3.60 -6.85 -9.80
N ALA A 38 3.27 -7.66 -8.81
CA ALA A 38 3.31 -7.22 -7.42
C ALA A 38 3.72 -8.34 -6.47
N PRO A 39 4.24 -8.02 -5.27
CA PRO A 39 4.46 -9.01 -4.24
C PRO A 39 3.15 -9.73 -3.84
N ALA A 40 3.26 -10.99 -3.43
CA ALA A 40 2.10 -11.82 -3.06
C ALA A 40 1.21 -11.19 -1.96
N HIS A 41 1.79 -10.37 -1.07
CA HIS A 41 1.11 -9.74 0.05
C HIS A 41 0.51 -8.36 -0.28
N LEU A 42 0.53 -7.91 -1.54
CA LEU A 42 -0.02 -6.62 -1.94
C LEU A 42 -1.45 -6.38 -1.41
N ASP A 43 -2.34 -7.38 -1.45
CA ASP A 43 -3.71 -7.23 -0.94
C ASP A 43 -3.74 -6.86 0.54
N VAL A 44 -2.92 -7.53 1.35
CA VAL A 44 -2.85 -7.29 2.79
C VAL A 44 -2.33 -5.89 3.07
N GLU A 45 -1.35 -5.43 2.30
CA GLU A 45 -0.82 -4.06 2.42
C GLU A 45 -1.86 -3.01 2.04
N VAL A 46 -2.56 -3.19 0.92
CA VAL A 46 -3.60 -2.26 0.47
C VAL A 46 -4.75 -2.20 1.47
N VAL A 47 -5.25 -3.35 1.94
CA VAL A 47 -6.30 -3.40 2.97
C VAL A 47 -5.84 -2.74 4.27
N SER A 48 -4.59 -2.99 4.69
CA SER A 48 -4.03 -2.40 5.91
C SER A 48 -3.93 -0.87 5.80
N ALA A 49 -3.55 -0.36 4.63
CA ALA A 49 -3.45 1.07 4.38
C ALA A 49 -4.83 1.73 4.30
N LEU A 50 -5.79 1.12 3.59
CA LEU A 50 -7.18 1.60 3.53
C LEU A 50 -7.83 1.64 4.92
N ARG A 51 -7.61 0.62 5.74
CA ARG A 51 -8.05 0.59 7.14
C ARG A 51 -7.47 1.77 7.94
N GLY A 52 -6.19 2.08 7.73
CA GLY A 52 -5.54 3.23 8.34
C GLY A 52 -6.19 4.56 7.94
N LEU A 53 -6.51 4.73 6.65
CA LEU A 53 -7.16 5.93 6.12
C LEU A 53 -8.58 6.12 6.66
N VAL A 54 -9.39 5.05 6.68
CA VAL A 54 -10.77 5.12 7.21
C VAL A 54 -10.78 5.42 8.70
N ARG A 55 -9.80 4.94 9.47
CA ARG A 55 -9.68 5.30 10.89
C ARG A 55 -9.63 6.82 11.12
N SER A 56 -9.11 7.58 10.17
CA SER A 56 -9.05 9.04 10.20
C SER A 56 -10.13 9.76 9.39
N ASN A 57 -10.95 9.04 8.62
CA ASN A 57 -11.95 9.63 7.72
C ASN A 57 -13.10 8.65 7.39
N ALA A 58 -14.24 8.83 8.06
CA ALA A 58 -15.43 7.99 7.87
C ALA A 58 -16.09 8.12 6.48
N VAL A 59 -15.86 9.23 5.75
CA VAL A 59 -16.41 9.39 4.39
C VAL A 59 -15.82 8.38 3.42
N LEU A 60 -14.56 7.96 3.65
CA LEU A 60 -13.88 6.97 2.81
C LEU A 60 -14.46 5.55 3.00
N GLU A 61 -15.12 5.27 4.12
CA GLU A 61 -15.66 3.93 4.42
C GLU A 61 -16.64 3.44 3.34
N GLN A 62 -17.47 4.35 2.82
CA GLN A 62 -18.46 4.05 1.78
C GLN A 62 -17.80 3.69 0.43
N THR A 63 -16.56 4.12 0.21
CA THR A 63 -15.83 3.89 -1.05
C THR A 63 -14.99 2.61 -1.04
N ILE A 64 -14.68 2.05 0.14
CA ILE A 64 -13.82 0.87 0.29
C ILE A 64 -14.35 -0.39 -0.43
N PRO A 65 -15.64 -0.72 -0.41
CA PRO A 65 -16.10 -1.93 -1.09
C PRO A 65 -15.86 -1.91 -2.60
N GLY A 66 -16.14 -0.78 -3.26
CA GLY A 66 -15.88 -0.61 -4.70
C GLY A 66 -14.38 -0.61 -5.02
N ALA A 67 -13.59 0.02 -4.16
CA ALA A 67 -12.14 0.02 -4.20
C ALA A 67 -11.52 -1.40 -4.19
N LEU A 68 -11.97 -2.24 -3.25
CA LEU A 68 -11.48 -3.62 -3.13
C LEU A 68 -11.96 -4.51 -4.28
N ALA A 69 -13.20 -4.31 -4.75
CA ALA A 69 -13.71 -5.00 -5.94
C ALA A 69 -12.87 -4.65 -7.19
N HIS A 70 -12.49 -3.38 -7.34
CA HIS A 70 -11.62 -2.94 -8.42
C HIS A 70 -10.23 -3.60 -8.33
N LEU A 71 -9.62 -3.63 -7.15
CA LEU A 71 -8.33 -4.30 -6.93
C LEU A 71 -8.38 -5.79 -7.29
N ALA A 72 -9.46 -6.49 -6.92
CA ALA A 72 -9.63 -7.91 -7.18
C ALA A 72 -9.76 -8.23 -8.69
N GLY A 73 -10.31 -7.31 -9.48
CA GLY A 73 -10.43 -7.44 -10.94
C GLY A 73 -9.21 -6.93 -11.72
N PHE A 74 -8.24 -6.31 -11.04
CA PHE A 74 -7.14 -5.64 -11.71
C PHE A 74 -6.07 -6.66 -12.17
N PRO A 75 -5.59 -6.59 -13.44
CA PRO A 75 -4.73 -7.62 -14.02
C PRO A 75 -3.27 -7.53 -13.54
N ILE A 76 -3.05 -7.75 -12.25
CA ILE A 76 -1.72 -7.81 -11.61
C ILE A 76 -1.29 -9.27 -11.46
N ARG A 77 -0.10 -9.59 -11.94
CA ARG A 77 0.54 -10.86 -11.65
C ARG A 77 1.21 -10.84 -10.28
N ARG A 78 0.67 -11.62 -9.33
CA ARG A 78 1.27 -11.77 -7.99
C ARG A 78 2.47 -12.70 -8.03
N MET A 79 3.58 -12.20 -7.51
CA MET A 79 4.85 -12.89 -7.45
C MET A 79 5.09 -13.37 -6.01
N PRO A 80 5.45 -14.64 -5.80
CA PRO A 80 5.80 -15.13 -4.48
C PRO A 80 6.99 -14.36 -3.94
N LEU A 81 6.97 -14.08 -2.63
CA LEU A 81 8.15 -13.54 -1.98
C LEU A 81 9.23 -14.62 -1.90
N PRO A 82 10.49 -14.31 -2.24
CA PRO A 82 11.57 -15.21 -1.92
C PRO A 82 11.60 -15.47 -0.41
N HIS A 83 11.83 -16.73 -0.03
CA HIS A 83 11.92 -17.17 1.36
C HIS A 83 13.20 -16.61 2.01
N TYR A 84 13.27 -15.30 2.27
CA TYR A 84 14.34 -14.70 3.08
C TYR A 84 13.89 -14.47 4.53
N TRP A 85 12.77 -15.06 4.95
CA TRP A 85 12.38 -15.10 6.36
C TRP A 85 13.17 -16.20 7.10
N ASN A 86 14.41 -15.89 7.49
CA ASN A 86 15.01 -16.53 8.65
C ASN A 86 14.50 -15.76 9.88
N GLY A 87 13.81 -16.44 10.79
CA GLY A 87 13.16 -15.82 11.95
C GLY A 87 14.12 -15.30 13.03
N SER A 88 15.06 -14.40 12.68
CA SER A 88 15.98 -13.74 13.63
C SER A 88 15.71 -12.24 13.76
N GLY A 89 14.46 -11.81 13.64
CA GLY A 89 14.04 -10.50 14.14
C GLY A 89 13.78 -10.61 15.64
N SER A 90 14.78 -10.32 16.48
CA SER A 90 14.58 -10.22 17.91
C SER A 90 13.54 -9.14 18.21
N CYS A 91 12.39 -9.56 18.74
CA CYS A 91 11.38 -8.66 19.27
C CYS A 91 11.94 -7.94 20.51
N GLY A 92 12.49 -6.75 20.33
CA GLY A 92 12.69 -5.80 21.43
C GLY A 92 11.36 -5.14 21.77
N THR A 93 10.61 -5.72 22.71
CA THR A 93 9.37 -5.12 23.24
C THR A 93 9.70 -3.79 23.91
N THR A 94 9.60 -2.68 23.18
CA THR A 94 9.48 -1.35 23.80
C THR A 94 8.03 -0.92 23.70
N SER A 95 7.24 -1.31 24.71
CA SER A 95 5.94 -0.71 24.98
C SER A 95 6.15 0.79 25.21
N ARG A 96 5.83 1.61 24.22
CA ARG A 96 5.77 3.06 24.38
C ARG A 96 4.30 3.44 24.49
N ARG A 97 3.88 3.77 25.72
CA ARG A 97 2.63 4.47 26.03
C ARG A 97 2.50 5.68 25.09
N MET A 98 1.40 5.75 24.34
CA MET A 98 1.03 6.92 23.53
C MET A 98 0.71 8.09 24.46
N THR A 99 1.42 9.21 24.31
CA THR A 99 0.94 10.54 24.67
C THR A 99 0.43 11.24 23.41
N PRO A 100 -0.63 12.07 23.51
CA PRO A 100 -1.19 12.74 22.34
C PRO A 100 -0.49 14.08 22.14
N ALA A 101 0.16 14.30 20.99
CA ALA A 101 0.30 15.62 20.35
C ALA A 101 1.08 15.52 19.03
N THR A 102 0.38 15.84 17.94
CA THR A 102 0.84 16.74 16.89
C THR A 102 2.27 16.54 16.36
N SER A 103 2.46 15.56 15.47
CA SER A 103 3.60 15.57 14.55
C SER A 103 3.34 14.60 13.39
N LEU A 104 3.63 15.07 12.18
CA LEU A 104 3.53 14.36 10.90
C LEU A 104 4.17 12.96 10.98
N TRP A 105 3.55 12.00 10.31
CA TRP A 105 4.05 10.66 9.94
C TRP A 105 5.36 10.20 10.62
N PRO A 106 5.36 9.10 11.40
CA PRO A 106 6.63 8.51 11.78
C PRO A 106 7.29 7.90 10.54
N SER A 107 8.45 8.45 10.17
CA SER A 107 9.44 7.74 9.35
C SER A 107 9.65 6.35 9.93
N VAL A 108 9.47 5.34 9.09
CA VAL A 108 9.88 3.97 9.42
C VAL A 108 11.42 3.94 9.41
N SER A 109 12.01 4.31 10.55
CA SER A 109 13.44 4.11 10.81
C SER A 109 13.64 2.63 11.13
N LYS A 110 14.13 1.86 10.16
CA LYS A 110 14.73 0.55 10.45
C LYS A 110 16.06 0.81 11.17
N GLN A 111 16.11 0.57 12.46
CA GLN A 111 17.36 0.36 13.18
C GLN A 111 17.21 -0.95 13.96
N CYS A 112 18.27 -1.75 13.86
CA CYS A 112 18.37 -3.16 14.24
C CYS A 112 17.73 -3.53 15.58
#